data_AF-A0A6V7VAK9-F1
#
_entry.id   AF-A0A6V7VAK9-F1
#
_cell.length_a   1.000
_cell.length_b   1.000
_cell.length_c   1.000
_cell.angle_alpha   90.00
_cell.angle_beta   90.00
_cell.angle_gamma   90.00
#
_symmetry.space_group_name_H-M   'P 1'
#
loop_
_entity.id
_entity.type
_entity.pdbx_description
1 polymer ?
#
loop_
_entity_poly.entity_id
_entity_poly.type
_entity_poly.pdbx_seq_one_letter_code
_entity_poly.pdbx_strand_id
1 'polypeptide(L)'
;MEKVDREDSSRNKKFVHQRKFNKAKREGEADDKSESDIPKRKDYVSAYKRAQQNYKKLREERKNEIERQKIEQEKKREKAKFEKEWRKKKNQVLQLRTRKGQPNLNAQIGMILEKLEKDKETN
;
A
#
# COMPACT_ATOMS: atom_id res chain seq x y z
N MET A 1 -0.68 -25.59 -31.13
CA MET A 1 -0.69 -26.71 -30.17
C MET A 1 0.73 -27.19 -30.04
N GLU A 2 1.41 -26.82 -28.97
CA GLU A 2 2.81 -27.20 -28.71
C GLU A 2 2.84 -27.79 -27.30
N LYS A 3 3.16 -29.07 -27.20
CA LYS A 3 3.33 -29.81 -25.95
C LYS A 3 4.83 -29.89 -25.70
N VAL A 4 5.32 -29.37 -24.58
CA VAL A 4 6.68 -29.60 -24.11
C VAL A 4 6.62 -29.93 -22.61
N ASP A 5 6.69 -31.23 -22.37
CA ASP A 5 7.37 -31.96 -21.30
C ASP A 5 7.24 -31.49 -19.83
N ARG A 6 6.53 -32.34 -19.09
CA ARG A 6 6.33 -32.33 -17.65
C ARG A 6 7.45 -33.17 -17.02
N GLU A 7 8.43 -32.53 -16.39
CA GLU A 7 9.46 -33.24 -15.61
C GLU A 7 8.91 -33.65 -14.23
N ASP A 8 8.71 -34.96 -14.08
CA ASP A 8 8.44 -35.63 -12.81
C ASP A 8 9.69 -35.66 -11.91
N SER A 9 9.81 -34.71 -10.98
CA SER A 9 10.77 -34.82 -9.86
C SER A 9 10.17 -35.62 -8.70
N SER A 10 9.87 -36.89 -8.95
CA SER A 10 9.69 -37.87 -7.88
C SER A 10 11.05 -38.26 -7.31
N ARG A 11 11.11 -38.47 -5.99
CA ARG A 11 12.24 -38.95 -5.14
C ARG A 11 13.03 -37.86 -4.43
N ASN A 12 12.54 -37.48 -3.24
CA ASN A 12 13.46 -37.42 -2.12
C ASN A 12 12.96 -38.33 -1.00
N LYS A 13 13.75 -39.37 -0.72
CA LYS A 13 13.43 -40.48 0.18
C LYS A 13 13.68 -40.03 1.63
N LYS A 14 12.67 -40.27 2.48
CA LYS A 14 12.73 -40.78 3.86
C LYS A 14 13.95 -40.37 4.70
N PHE A 15 13.73 -39.48 5.67
CA PHE A 15 14.39 -39.57 6.98
C PHE A 15 13.35 -39.44 8.08
N VAL A 16 12.83 -40.58 8.52
CA VAL A 16 12.09 -40.72 9.78
C VAL A 16 13.14 -40.71 10.89
N HIS A 17 13.35 -39.56 11.54
CA HIS A 17 14.15 -39.51 12.76
C HIS A 17 13.34 -40.14 13.89
N GLN A 18 13.67 -41.40 14.21
CA GLN A 18 13.21 -42.07 15.42
C GLN A 18 13.77 -41.32 16.63
N ARG A 19 12.93 -40.56 17.34
CA ARG A 19 13.27 -40.02 18.66
C ARG A 19 13.20 -41.15 19.68
N LYS A 20 14.37 -41.66 20.07
CA LYS A 20 14.53 -42.55 21.22
C LYS A 20 14.15 -41.79 22.49
N PHE A 21 13.12 -42.25 23.18
CA PHE A 21 12.76 -41.77 24.52
C PHE A 21 13.75 -42.36 25.53
N ASN A 22 14.64 -41.52 26.09
CA ASN A 22 15.40 -41.90 27.27
C ASN A 22 14.54 -41.64 28.52
N LYS A 23 14.01 -42.72 29.09
CA LYS A 23 13.35 -42.74 30.40
C LYS A 23 14.42 -42.96 31.47
N ALA A 24 14.94 -41.87 32.03
CA ALA A 24 15.81 -41.92 33.21
C ALA A 24 15.01 -41.47 34.44
N LYS A 25 14.71 -42.44 35.30
CA LYS A 25 14.16 -42.26 36.65
C LYS A 25 15.35 -42.18 37.59
N ARG A 26 15.58 -41.08 38.30
CA ARG A 26 16.32 -41.04 39.59
C ARG A 26 15.84 -39.85 40.42
N GLU A 27 15.28 -40.20 41.57
CA GLU A 27 14.93 -39.33 42.69
C GLU A 27 16.22 -38.83 43.38
N GLY A 28 16.16 -37.64 43.95
CA GLY A 28 17.24 -37.03 44.74
C GLY A 28 16.95 -35.56 45.03
N GLU A 29 16.40 -35.29 46.22
CA GLU A 29 16.33 -33.95 46.83
C GLU A 29 17.75 -33.44 47.14
N ALA A 30 18.01 -32.19 46.80
CA ALA A 30 18.96 -31.31 47.49
C ALA A 30 18.62 -29.87 47.11
N ASP A 31 18.24 -29.09 48.12
CA ASP A 31 17.99 -27.67 48.05
C ASP A 31 19.27 -26.86 47.77
N ASP A 32 19.00 -25.68 47.20
CA ASP A 32 19.74 -24.43 47.33
C ASP A 32 20.76 -24.06 46.22
N LYS A 33 20.74 -22.75 45.92
CA LYS A 33 21.59 -21.93 45.03
C LYS A 33 21.03 -21.47 43.68
N SER A 34 20.57 -20.22 43.71
CA SER A 34 21.00 -19.07 42.89
C SER A 34 20.91 -19.13 41.35
N GLU A 35 20.42 -18.00 40.82
CA GLU A 35 20.51 -17.53 39.44
C GLU A 35 19.71 -18.30 38.39
N SER A 36 18.63 -17.65 37.95
CA SER A 36 17.97 -18.05 36.73
C SER A 36 17.42 -16.80 36.03
N ASP A 37 18.33 -16.04 35.41
CA ASP A 37 18.05 -15.32 34.16
C ASP A 37 17.71 -16.34 33.06
N ILE A 38 16.66 -17.14 33.26
CA ILE A 38 16.15 -18.05 32.25
C ILE A 38 15.31 -17.19 31.30
N PRO A 39 15.70 -17.00 30.03
CA PRO A 39 14.87 -16.31 29.07
C PRO A 39 13.55 -17.08 28.96
N LYS A 40 12.45 -16.44 29.37
CA LYS A 40 11.08 -16.99 29.26
C LYS A 40 10.88 -17.49 27.83
N ARG A 41 10.66 -18.80 27.66
CA ARG A 41 10.39 -19.39 26.35
C ARG A 41 9.10 -18.78 25.82
N LYS A 42 9.17 -18.12 24.66
CA LYS A 42 8.00 -17.53 24.01
C LYS A 42 6.99 -18.63 23.74
N ASP A 43 5.75 -18.46 24.20
CA ASP A 43 4.67 -19.40 23.94
C ASP A 43 4.54 -19.66 22.43
N TYR A 44 4.55 -20.93 22.05
CA TYR A 44 4.47 -21.33 20.65
C TYR A 44 3.09 -21.00 20.10
N VAL A 45 2.98 -19.85 19.42
CA VAL A 45 1.76 -19.51 18.67
C VAL A 45 1.65 -20.44 17.47
N SER A 46 0.61 -21.28 17.47
CA SER A 46 0.27 -22.17 16.35
C SER A 46 0.24 -21.42 15.02
N ALA A 47 0.74 -22.08 13.96
CA ALA A 47 0.80 -21.52 12.61
C ALA A 47 -0.57 -20.99 12.14
N TYR A 48 -1.66 -21.65 12.53
CA TYR A 48 -3.03 -21.20 12.22
C TYR A 48 -3.35 -19.83 12.82
N LYS A 49 -3.01 -19.62 14.10
CA LYS A 49 -3.27 -18.35 14.79
C LYS A 49 -2.42 -17.22 14.20
N ARG A 50 -1.18 -17.51 13.77
CA ARG A 50 -0.33 -16.55 13.03
C ARG A 50 -0.95 -16.20 11.68
N ALA A 51 -1.41 -17.19 10.92
CA ALA A 51 -2.05 -16.98 9.63
C ALA A 51 -3.33 -16.13 9.76
N GLN A 52 -4.15 -16.38 10.78
CA GLN A 52 -5.35 -15.60 11.04
C GLN A 52 -5.03 -14.14 11.41
N GLN A 53 -4.00 -13.90 12.21
CA GLN A 53 -3.54 -12.54 12.53
C GLN A 53 -3.01 -11.81 11.28
N ASN A 54 -2.23 -12.48 10.44
CA ASN A 54 -1.72 -11.91 9.20
C ASN A 54 -2.85 -11.60 8.21
N TYR A 55 -3.85 -12.48 8.08
CA TYR A 55 -5.00 -12.22 7.23
C TYR A 55 -5.77 -10.97 7.65
N LYS A 56 -5.98 -10.77 8.97
CA LYS A 56 -6.64 -9.56 9.49
C LYS A 56 -5.85 -8.30 9.13
N LYS A 57 -4.54 -8.31 9.37
CA LYS A 57 -3.64 -7.20 9.00
C LYS A 57 -3.70 -6.89 7.51
N LEU A 58 -3.57 -7.91 6.66
CA LEU A 58 -3.59 -7.74 5.20
C LEU A 58 -4.94 -7.20 4.70
N ARG A 59 -6.05 -7.58 5.36
CA ARG A 59 -7.38 -7.06 5.02
C ARG A 59 -7.52 -5.59 5.40
N GLU A 60 -6.99 -5.18 6.54
CA GLU A 60 -6.98 -3.78 6.98
C GLU A 60 -6.08 -2.93 6.08
N GLU A 61 -4.88 -3.42 5.75
CA GLU A 61 -3.96 -2.77 4.81
C GLU A 61 -4.60 -2.58 3.42
N ARG A 62 -5.28 -3.60 2.89
CA ARG A 62 -6.00 -3.47 1.61
C ARG A 62 -7.11 -2.42 1.65
N LYS A 63 -7.85 -2.32 2.75
CA LYS A 63 -8.89 -1.29 2.88
C LYS A 63 -8.29 0.11 2.87
N ASN A 64 -7.25 0.32 3.66
CA ASN A 64 -6.54 1.59 3.74
C ASN A 64 -5.91 1.97 2.39
N GLU A 65 -5.35 1.00 1.67
CA GLU A 65 -4.76 1.23 0.35
C GLU A 65 -5.82 1.62 -0.68
N ILE A 66 -6.98 0.94 -0.70
CA ILE A 66 -8.09 1.30 -1.58
C ILE A 66 -8.59 2.72 -1.28
N GLU A 67 -8.71 3.09 -0.01
CA GLU A 67 -9.13 4.44 0.38
C GLU A 67 -8.11 5.50 -0.04
N ARG A 68 -6.81 5.26 0.15
CA ARG A 68 -5.73 6.15 -0.32
C ARG A 68 -5.78 6.32 -1.83
N GLN A 69 -5.91 5.23 -2.57
CA GLN A 69 -6.01 5.27 -4.04
C GLN A 69 -7.25 6.02 -4.51
N LYS A 70 -8.40 5.86 -3.83
CA LYS A 70 -9.62 6.62 -4.15
C LYS A 70 -9.39 8.12 -3.97
N ILE A 71 -8.81 8.53 -2.84
CA ILE A 71 -8.52 9.94 -2.55
C ILE A 71 -7.53 10.50 -3.58
N GLU A 72 -6.48 9.75 -3.93
CA GLU A 72 -5.51 10.19 -4.93
C GLU A 72 -6.13 10.32 -6.32
N GLN A 73 -6.96 9.34 -6.72
CA GLN A 73 -7.69 9.39 -7.98
C GLN A 73 -8.68 10.55 -8.02
N GLU A 74 -9.37 10.83 -6.93
CA GLU A 74 -10.30 11.96 -6.83
C GLU A 74 -9.56 13.28 -6.98
N LYS A 75 -8.45 13.48 -6.25
CA LYS A 75 -7.57 14.65 -6.41
C LYS A 75 -7.06 14.81 -7.83
N LYS A 76 -6.64 13.71 -8.48
CA LYS A 76 -6.21 13.74 -9.90
C LYS A 76 -7.36 14.13 -10.82
N ARG A 77 -8.56 13.59 -10.60
CA ARG A 77 -9.76 13.92 -11.39
C ARG A 77 -10.18 15.37 -11.22
N GLU A 78 -10.13 15.91 -10.01
CA GLU A 78 -10.45 17.31 -9.75
C GLU A 78 -9.47 18.25 -10.44
N LYS A 79 -8.16 17.99 -10.31
CA LYS A 79 -7.13 18.76 -11.03
C LYS A 79 -7.34 18.71 -12.55
N ALA A 80 -7.62 17.53 -13.10
CA ALA A 80 -7.88 17.37 -14.53
C ALA A 80 -9.16 18.12 -14.99
N LYS A 81 -10.23 18.08 -14.19
CA LYS A 81 -11.47 18.83 -14.46
C LYS A 81 -11.19 20.33 -14.45
N PHE A 82 -10.49 20.81 -13.43
CA PHE A 82 -10.10 22.21 -13.33
C PHE A 82 -9.29 22.66 -14.55
N GLU A 83 -8.24 21.93 -14.93
CA GLU A 83 -7.43 22.24 -16.11
C GLU A 83 -8.25 22.24 -17.40
N LYS A 84 -9.18 21.31 -17.55
CA LYS A 84 -10.06 21.22 -18.73
C LYS A 84 -10.96 22.45 -18.83
N GLU A 85 -11.62 22.83 -17.75
CA GLU A 85 -12.48 24.02 -17.71
C GLU A 85 -11.67 25.30 -17.90
N TRP A 86 -10.47 25.35 -17.30
CA TRP A 86 -9.53 26.45 -17.50
C TRP A 86 -9.13 26.62 -18.97
N ARG A 87 -8.77 25.53 -19.65
CA ARG A 87 -8.44 25.56 -21.09
C ARG A 87 -9.61 26.04 -21.94
N LYS A 88 -10.83 25.60 -21.64
CA LYS A 88 -12.04 26.09 -22.36
C LYS A 88 -12.22 27.59 -22.16
N LYS A 89 -12.17 28.08 -20.92
CA LYS A 89 -12.30 29.50 -20.59
C LYS A 89 -11.22 30.34 -21.27
N LYS A 90 -9.97 29.86 -21.26
CA LYS A 90 -8.86 30.48 -21.99
C LYS A 90 -9.14 30.60 -23.47
N ASN A 91 -9.60 29.53 -24.11
CA ASN A 91 -9.90 29.55 -25.54
C ASN A 91 -11.04 30.53 -25.86
N GLN A 92 -12.08 30.60 -25.02
CA GLN A 92 -13.15 31.58 -25.18
C GLN A 92 -12.62 33.01 -25.10
N VAL A 93 -11.79 33.31 -24.09
CA VAL A 93 -11.20 34.65 -23.91
C VAL A 93 -10.30 35.03 -25.09
N LEU A 94 -9.51 34.09 -25.63
CA LEU A 94 -8.67 34.34 -26.79
C LEU A 94 -9.46 34.58 -28.09
N GLN A 95 -10.68 34.06 -28.18
CA GLN A 95 -11.60 34.33 -29.30
C GLN A 95 -12.28 35.70 -29.18
N LEU A 96 -12.33 36.30 -27.98
CA LEU A 96 -12.93 37.61 -27.79
C LEU A 96 -12.13 38.69 -28.52
N ARG A 97 -12.84 39.42 -29.37
CA ARG A 97 -12.32 40.56 -30.11
C ARG A 97 -13.12 41.81 -29.79
N THR A 98 -12.46 42.96 -29.85
CA THR A 98 -13.10 44.27 -29.75
C THR A 98 -13.91 44.55 -31.00
N ARG A 99 -14.74 45.60 -30.99
CA ARG A 99 -15.56 46.00 -32.15
C ARG A 99 -14.72 46.28 -33.42
N LYS A 100 -13.43 46.60 -33.26
CA LYS A 100 -12.46 46.80 -34.35
C LYS A 100 -11.72 45.52 -34.75
N GLY A 101 -12.10 44.36 -34.21
CA GLY A 101 -11.52 43.05 -34.53
C GLY A 101 -10.19 42.73 -33.82
N GLN A 102 -9.69 43.63 -32.97
CA GLN A 102 -8.46 43.39 -32.21
C GLN A 102 -8.71 42.43 -31.03
N PRO A 103 -7.72 41.67 -30.56
CA PRO A 103 -7.86 40.85 -29.36
C PRO A 103 -8.27 41.68 -28.14
N ASN A 104 -9.20 41.18 -27.32
CA ASN A 104 -9.61 41.86 -26.10
C ASN A 104 -8.57 41.64 -24.99
N LEU A 105 -7.61 42.57 -24.86
CA LEU A 105 -6.52 42.48 -23.90
C LEU A 105 -7.01 42.46 -22.45
N ASN A 106 -8.04 43.26 -22.12
CA ASN A 106 -8.59 43.32 -20.77
C ASN A 106 -9.15 41.96 -20.33
N ALA A 107 -9.83 41.25 -21.23
CA ALA A 107 -10.32 39.90 -20.96
C ALA A 107 -9.17 38.91 -20.73
N GLN A 108 -8.08 39.02 -21.49
CA GLN A 108 -6.90 38.18 -21.31
C GLN A 108 -6.18 38.46 -19.98
N ILE A 109 -6.04 39.74 -19.60
CA ILE A 109 -5.45 40.14 -18.33
C ILE A 109 -6.28 39.59 -17.15
N GLY A 110 -7.60 39.74 -17.19
CA GLY A 110 -8.47 39.19 -16.13
C GLY A 110 -8.32 37.68 -15.95
N MET A 111 -8.21 36.94 -17.06
CA MET A 111 -7.92 35.51 -17.01
C MET A 111 -6.53 35.21 -16.42
N ILE A 112 -5.49 35.99 -16.75
CA ILE A 112 -4.16 35.78 -16.18
C ILE A 112 -4.18 36.01 -14.66
N LEU A 113 -4.85 37.07 -14.21
CA LEU A 113 -4.98 37.39 -12.79
C LEU A 113 -5.71 36.29 -12.02
N GLU A 114 -6.83 35.79 -12.53
CA GLU A 114 -7.56 34.67 -11.93
C GLU A 114 -6.68 33.41 -11.81
N LYS A 115 -5.78 33.17 -12.78
CA LYS A 115 -4.83 32.06 -12.69
C LYS A 115 -3.87 32.25 -11.53
N LEU A 116 -3.29 33.45 -11.41
CA LEU A 116 -2.33 33.77 -10.36
C LEU A 116 -2.95 33.69 -8.96
N GLU A 117 -4.21 34.11 -8.81
CA GLU A 117 -4.94 33.96 -7.55
C GLU A 117 -5.10 32.48 -7.17
N LYS A 118 -5.51 31.63 -8.11
CA LYS A 118 -5.65 30.18 -7.86
C LYS A 118 -4.31 29.50 -7.61
N ASP A 119 -3.25 29.91 -8.31
CA ASP A 119 -1.90 29.41 -8.09
C ASP A 119 -1.36 29.84 -6.71
N LYS A 120 -1.84 30.96 -6.13
CA LYS A 120 -1.53 31.37 -4.74
C LYS A 120 -2.35 30.61 -3.69
N GLU A 121 -3.60 30.28 -3.97
CA GLU A 121 -4.45 29.52 -3.04
C GLU A 121 -4.06 28.03 -2.94
N THR A 122 -3.42 27.50 -3.99
CA THR A 122 -3.05 26.09 -4.07
C THR A 122 -1.61 25.79 -3.65
N ASN A 123 -0.77 26.81 -3.45
CA ASN A 123 0.58 26.74 -2.86
C ASN A 123 0.53 27.05 -1.36
#